data_AF-A0A397ERU2-F1
#
_entry.id   AF-A0A397ERU2-F1
#
_cell.length_a   1.000
_cell.length_b   1.000
_cell.length_c   1.000
_cell.angle_alpha   90.00
_cell.angle_beta   90.00
_cell.angle_gamma   90.00
#
_symmetry.space_group_name_H-M   'P 1'
#
loop_
_entity.id
_entity.type
_entity.pdbx_description
1 polymer ?
#
loop_
_entity_poly.entity_id
_entity_poly.type
_entity_poly.pdbx_seq_one_letter_code
_entity_poly.pdbx_strand_id
1 'polypeptide(L)'
;HSKAYHGANSASTTDPDPLDPSTLVAFCDGSALGNGKATCKAAFACVFPHNESWNVAEKLPSLQAAATATNNRAEYLAALEALKRANVQDPSQSQPLFIFSDSMLLIRSMTEWLPTWMSKNWRKADGKE
;
A
#
# COMPACT_ATOMS: atom_id res chain seq x y z
N HIS A 1 6.31 13.69 -36.42
CA HIS A 1 7.67 13.24 -36.12
C HIS A 1 7.57 12.06 -35.17
N SER A 2 7.39 10.87 -35.73
CA SER A 2 7.29 9.59 -35.01
C SER A 2 8.70 9.10 -34.72
N LYS A 3 9.00 8.78 -33.45
CA LYS A 3 10.12 7.92 -33.11
C LYS A 3 9.55 6.59 -32.64
N ALA A 4 9.62 5.61 -33.54
CA ALA A 4 9.41 4.21 -33.21
C ALA A 4 10.58 3.74 -32.32
N TYR A 5 10.28 3.29 -31.10
CA TYR A 5 11.22 2.53 -30.30
C TYR A 5 11.32 1.12 -30.89
N HIS A 6 12.47 0.81 -31.48
CA HIS A 6 12.83 -0.56 -31.88
C HIS A 6 13.70 -1.18 -30.78
N GLY A 7 13.21 -2.30 -30.24
CA GLY A 7 14.04 -3.42 -29.79
C GLY A 7 14.55 -3.39 -28.35
N ALA A 8 13.88 -4.12 -27.48
CA ALA A 8 14.55 -4.91 -26.45
C ALA A 8 13.95 -6.33 -26.45
N ASN A 9 14.83 -7.33 -26.46
CA ASN A 9 14.54 -8.76 -26.49
C ASN A 9 13.42 -9.17 -25.51
N SER A 10 12.41 -9.85 -26.02
CA SER A 10 11.40 -10.56 -25.26
C SER A 10 12.01 -11.80 -24.60
N ALA A 11 12.68 -11.62 -23.45
CA ALA A 11 12.63 -12.65 -22.43
C ALA A 11 11.19 -12.66 -21.92
N SER A 12 10.49 -13.80 -22.02
CA SER A 12 9.19 -13.96 -21.40
C SER A 12 9.37 -13.82 -19.89
N THR A 13 9.16 -12.60 -19.36
CA THR A 13 9.07 -12.40 -17.92
C THR A 13 7.85 -13.19 -17.47
N THR A 14 8.06 -14.23 -16.67
CA THR A 14 6.93 -14.95 -16.03
C THR A 14 6.30 -14.11 -14.93
N ASP A 15 6.86 -12.93 -14.66
CA ASP A 15 6.30 -11.95 -13.76
C ASP A 15 4.97 -11.42 -14.33
N PRO A 16 3.93 -11.35 -13.49
CA PRO A 16 2.62 -10.84 -13.90
C PRO A 16 2.71 -9.36 -14.27
N ASP A 17 1.94 -8.98 -15.29
CA ASP A 17 1.86 -7.59 -15.78
C ASP A 17 0.74 -6.85 -15.04
N PRO A 18 1.01 -5.76 -14.28
CA PRO A 18 -0.04 -4.98 -13.62
C PRO A 18 -1.03 -4.34 -14.61
N LEU A 19 -0.73 -4.28 -15.91
CA LEU A 19 -1.67 -3.83 -16.94
C LEU A 19 -2.62 -4.94 -17.40
N ASP A 20 -2.34 -6.20 -17.09
CA ASP A 20 -3.24 -7.32 -17.37
C ASP A 20 -4.49 -7.20 -16.47
N PRO A 21 -5.71 -7.16 -17.04
CA PRO A 21 -6.97 -7.04 -16.28
C PRO A 21 -7.24 -8.19 -15.30
N SER A 22 -6.56 -9.32 -15.46
CA SER A 22 -6.65 -10.44 -14.53
C SER A 22 -5.81 -10.24 -13.26
N THR A 23 -4.86 -9.31 -13.23
CA THR A 23 -4.03 -9.09 -12.04
C THR A 23 -4.74 -8.29 -10.95
N LEU A 24 -4.39 -8.56 -9.69
CA LEU A 24 -4.85 -7.75 -8.57
C LEU A 24 -3.96 -6.51 -8.45
N VAL A 25 -4.54 -5.34 -8.69
CA VAL A 25 -3.83 -4.05 -8.62
C VAL A 25 -4.58 -3.09 -7.71
N ALA A 26 -3.86 -2.42 -6.82
CA ALA A 26 -4.41 -1.39 -5.95
C ALA A 26 -3.48 -0.16 -5.91
N PHE A 27 -4.05 1.02 -6.18
CA PHE A 27 -3.43 2.30 -5.88
C PHE A 27 -3.88 2.75 -4.49
N CYS A 28 -2.94 2.94 -3.59
CA CYS A 28 -3.15 3.24 -2.18
C CYS A 28 -2.63 4.64 -1.84
N ASP A 29 -3.47 5.43 -1.18
CA ASP A 29 -3.12 6.78 -0.72
C ASP A 29 -3.73 7.04 0.66
N GLY A 30 -3.04 7.85 1.46
CA GLY A 30 -3.45 8.26 2.79
C GLY A 30 -3.17 9.73 3.03
N SER A 31 -4.19 10.49 3.42
CA SER A 31 -4.05 11.92 3.70
C SER A 31 -4.44 12.27 5.13
N ALA A 32 -3.71 13.23 5.72
CA ALA A 32 -3.99 13.76 7.05
C ALA A 32 -3.99 15.29 7.08
N LEU A 33 -5.14 15.88 7.42
CA LEU A 33 -5.29 17.30 7.68
C LEU A 33 -4.90 17.61 9.13
N GLY A 34 -3.88 18.45 9.29
CA GLY A 34 -3.34 18.78 10.61
C GLY A 34 -2.47 17.67 11.21
N ASN A 35 -1.74 16.93 10.36
CA ASN A 35 -0.81 15.88 10.77
C ASN A 35 0.10 16.34 11.94
N GLY A 36 0.20 15.52 12.99
CA GLY A 36 0.96 15.84 14.21
C GLY A 36 0.23 16.71 15.24
N LYS A 37 -1.01 17.16 14.96
CA LYS A 37 -1.84 17.92 15.92
C LYS A 37 -2.91 17.03 16.54
N ALA A 38 -3.36 17.39 17.75
CA ALA A 38 -4.45 16.69 18.44
C ALA A 38 -5.77 16.67 17.64
N THR A 39 -6.00 17.67 16.79
CA THR A 39 -7.18 17.79 15.93
C THR A 39 -7.01 17.11 14.56
N CYS A 40 -5.97 16.29 14.38
CA CYS A 40 -5.68 15.66 13.11
C CYS A 40 -6.87 14.82 12.63
N LYS A 41 -7.25 15.00 11.36
CA LYS A 41 -8.24 14.15 10.67
C LYS A 41 -7.54 13.48 9.52
N ALA A 42 -7.61 12.16 9.45
CA ALA A 42 -7.00 11.41 8.37
C ALA A 42 -8.03 10.53 7.67
N ALA A 43 -7.79 10.24 6.40
CA ALA A 43 -8.55 9.34 5.58
C ALA A 43 -7.60 8.55 4.67
N PHE A 44 -8.03 7.37 4.27
CA PHE A 44 -7.29 6.50 3.38
C PHE A 44 -8.18 6.06 2.22
N ALA A 45 -7.56 5.73 1.10
CA ALA A 45 -8.25 5.15 -0.05
C ALA A 45 -7.40 4.07 -0.72
N CYS A 46 -8.07 3.04 -1.22
CA CYS A 46 -7.49 2.10 -2.17
C CYS A 46 -8.39 1.96 -3.40
N VAL A 47 -7.81 2.12 -4.59
CA VAL A 47 -8.50 2.10 -5.87
C VAL A 47 -8.00 0.93 -6.71
N PHE A 48 -8.93 0.13 -7.22
CA PHE A 48 -8.68 -1.05 -8.03
C PHE A 48 -9.06 -0.75 -9.49
N PRO A 49 -8.10 -0.44 -10.37
CA PRO A 49 -8.39 0.02 -11.74
C PRO A 49 -9.11 -1.05 -12.58
N HIS A 50 -8.85 -2.33 -12.31
CA HIS A 50 -9.48 -3.45 -13.02
C HIS A 50 -10.86 -3.80 -12.45
N ASN A 51 -11.22 -3.26 -11.28
CA ASN A 51 -12.54 -3.46 -10.67
C ASN A 51 -12.92 -2.35 -9.68
N GLU A 52 -13.49 -1.27 -10.21
CA GLU A 52 -13.85 -0.09 -9.40
C GLU A 52 -14.87 -0.38 -8.30
N SER A 53 -15.67 -1.44 -8.41
CA SER A 53 -16.60 -1.85 -7.34
C SER A 53 -15.88 -2.25 -6.05
N TRP A 54 -14.56 -2.44 -6.12
CA TRP A 54 -13.72 -2.76 -4.97
C TRP A 54 -13.11 -1.56 -4.28
N ASN A 55 -13.25 -0.36 -4.85
CA ASN A 55 -12.68 0.85 -4.30
C ASN A 55 -13.17 1.08 -2.86
N VAL A 56 -12.24 1.51 -2.00
CA VAL A 56 -12.53 1.92 -0.62
C VAL A 56 -12.00 3.33 -0.42
N ALA A 57 -12.78 4.18 0.24
CA ALA A 57 -12.36 5.49 0.70
C ALA A 57 -13.03 5.79 2.04
N GLU A 58 -12.24 5.81 3.12
CA GLU A 58 -12.77 5.88 4.49
C GLU A 58 -11.97 6.84 5.36
N LYS A 59 -12.64 7.41 6.36
CA LYS A 59 -11.99 8.19 7.41
C LYS A 59 -11.38 7.22 8.43
N LEU A 60 -10.20 7.55 8.94
CA LEU A 60 -9.64 6.80 10.05
C LEU A 60 -10.61 6.89 11.24
N PRO A 61 -10.98 5.77 11.87
CA PRO A 61 -11.81 5.80 13.07
C PRO A 61 -11.12 6.69 14.11
N SER A 62 -11.85 7.62 14.71
CA SER A 62 -11.37 8.46 15.82
C SER A 62 -11.25 7.66 17.13
N LEU A 63 -10.99 6.35 17.04
CA LEU A 63 -11.00 5.42 18.16
C LEU A 63 -9.72 5.58 18.99
N GLN A 64 -9.94 5.94 20.26
CA GLN A 64 -8.99 6.25 21.34
C GLN A 64 -8.19 7.56 21.20
N ALA A 65 -8.28 8.39 22.25
CA ALA A 65 -7.42 9.55 22.50
C ALA A 65 -5.89 9.23 22.50
N ALA A 66 -5.52 7.95 22.55
CA ALA A 66 -4.13 7.47 22.49
C ALA A 66 -3.65 7.14 21.06
N ALA A 67 -4.55 6.98 20.08
CA ALA A 67 -4.23 6.62 18.71
C ALA A 67 -4.37 7.85 17.80
N THR A 68 -3.38 8.73 17.81
CA THR A 68 -3.38 9.94 16.97
C THR A 68 -3.48 9.55 15.49
N ALA A 69 -4.45 10.13 14.79
CA ALA A 69 -4.51 10.06 13.34
C ALA A 69 -3.24 10.70 12.76
N THR A 70 -2.55 10.00 11.85
CA THR A 70 -1.35 10.51 11.18
C THR A 70 -1.40 10.15 9.70
N ASN A 71 -0.62 10.87 8.89
CA ASN A 71 -0.51 10.56 7.46
C ASN A 71 -0.04 9.12 7.26
N ASN A 72 1.07 8.75 7.91
CA ASN A 72 1.64 7.40 7.81
C ASN A 72 0.63 6.31 8.16
N ARG A 73 -0.20 6.52 9.19
CA ARG A 73 -1.23 5.54 9.55
C ARG A 73 -2.28 5.39 8.46
N ALA A 74 -2.64 6.48 7.78
CA ALA A 74 -3.56 6.42 6.66
C ALA A 74 -2.97 5.63 5.48
N GLU A 75 -1.70 5.85 5.14
CA GLU A 75 -0.99 5.08 4.10
C GLU A 75 -1.02 3.57 4.38
N TYR A 76 -0.67 3.17 5.62
CA TYR A 76 -0.70 1.76 6.01
C TYR A 76 -2.10 1.16 6.00
N LEU A 77 -3.13 1.94 6.33
CA LEU A 77 -4.50 1.46 6.30
C LEU A 77 -5.01 1.27 4.87
N ALA A 78 -4.63 2.13 3.92
CA ALA A 78 -4.92 1.92 2.50
C ALA A 78 -4.34 0.58 2.01
N ALA A 79 -3.05 0.32 2.28
CA ALA A 79 -2.42 -0.93 1.89
C ALA A 79 -3.01 -2.17 2.60
N LEU A 80 -3.35 -2.05 3.89
CA LEU A 80 -4.02 -3.11 4.65
C LEU A 80 -5.39 -3.44 4.05
N GLU A 81 -6.17 -2.44 3.67
CA GLU A 81 -7.48 -2.64 3.08
C GLU A 81 -7.37 -3.26 1.68
N ALA A 82 -6.34 -2.89 0.91
CA ALA A 82 -6.03 -3.55 -0.35
C ALA A 82 -5.72 -5.05 -0.17
N LEU A 83 -4.91 -5.41 0.84
CA LEU A 83 -4.60 -6.80 1.18
C LEU A 83 -5.84 -7.58 1.62
N LYS A 84 -6.68 -7.00 2.46
CA LYS A 84 -7.94 -7.63 2.88
C LYS A 84 -8.84 -7.89 1.69
N ARG A 85 -8.99 -6.92 0.79
CA ARG A 85 -9.78 -7.08 -0.42
C ARG A 85 -9.23 -8.22 -1.27
N ALA A 86 -7.92 -8.24 -1.53
CA ALA A 86 -7.28 -9.32 -2.30
C ALA A 86 -7.56 -10.69 -1.69
N ASN A 87 -7.45 -10.86 -0.36
CA ASN A 87 -7.76 -12.12 0.32
C ASN A 87 -9.22 -12.55 0.20
N VAL A 88 -10.16 -11.61 0.06
CA VAL A 88 -11.58 -11.94 -0.17
C VAL A 88 -11.81 -12.36 -1.62
N GLN A 89 -11.13 -11.72 -2.58
CA GLN A 89 -11.34 -11.97 -4.02
C GLN A 89 -10.55 -13.18 -4.54
N ASP A 90 -9.36 -13.42 -3.99
CA ASP A 90 -8.55 -14.62 -4.22
C ASP A 90 -8.14 -15.27 -2.89
N PRO A 91 -9.06 -16.04 -2.26
CA PRO A 91 -8.76 -16.75 -1.02
C PRO A 91 -7.64 -17.77 -1.14
N SER A 92 -7.36 -18.26 -2.37
CA SER A 92 -6.25 -19.18 -2.64
C SER A 92 -4.89 -18.50 -2.73
N GLN A 93 -4.84 -17.17 -2.76
CA GLN A 93 -3.60 -16.38 -2.91
C GLN A 93 -2.74 -16.87 -4.08
N SER A 94 -3.42 -17.24 -5.17
CA SER A 94 -2.80 -17.74 -6.40
C SER A 94 -2.28 -16.60 -7.29
N GLN A 95 -2.85 -15.41 -7.11
CA GLN A 95 -2.53 -14.21 -7.86
C GLN A 95 -1.75 -13.24 -6.99
N PRO A 96 -0.70 -12.60 -7.52
CA PRO A 96 -0.03 -11.53 -6.82
C PRO A 96 -0.88 -10.26 -6.79
N LEU A 97 -0.75 -9.53 -5.70
CA LEU A 97 -1.30 -8.19 -5.53
C LEU A 97 -0.18 -7.16 -5.73
N PHE A 98 -0.36 -6.27 -6.71
CA PHE A 98 0.47 -5.07 -6.89
C PHE A 98 -0.12 -3.91 -6.10
N ILE A 99 0.65 -3.39 -5.15
CA ILE A 99 0.29 -2.19 -4.40
C ILE A 99 1.17 -1.04 -4.87
N PHE A 100 0.54 0.00 -5.40
CA PHE A 100 1.17 1.26 -5.76
C PHE A 100 0.87 2.30 -4.68
N SER A 101 1.89 3.02 -4.21
CA SER A 101 1.76 4.11 -3.23
C SER A 101 2.90 5.10 -3.46
N ASP A 102 2.72 6.36 -3.10
CA ASP A 102 3.78 7.38 -3.08
C ASP A 102 4.47 7.48 -1.71
N SER A 103 3.97 6.76 -0.70
CA SER A 103 4.56 6.70 0.63
C SER A 103 5.83 5.86 0.65
N MET A 104 6.98 6.54 0.55
CA MET A 104 8.28 5.89 0.70
C MET A 104 8.47 5.22 2.07
N LEU A 105 7.76 5.69 3.10
CA LEU A 105 7.74 5.02 4.40
C LEU A 105 7.10 3.64 4.29
N LEU A 106 5.92 3.55 3.66
CA LEU A 106 5.22 2.28 3.42
C LEU A 106 6.11 1.34 2.59
N ILE A 107 6.61 1.83 1.45
CA ILE A 107 7.41 1.05 0.50
C ILE A 107 8.64 0.47 1.21
N ARG A 108 9.48 1.32 1.82
CA ARG A 108 10.71 0.86 2.47
C ARG A 108 10.45 -0.03 3.68
N SER A 109 9.35 0.21 4.40
CA SER A 109 9.01 -0.65 5.51
C SER A 109 8.77 -2.07 5.03
N MET A 110 8.04 -2.25 3.92
CA MET A 110 7.73 -3.57 3.38
C MET A 110 8.88 -4.22 2.61
N THR A 111 9.73 -3.44 1.92
CA THR A 111 10.78 -3.97 1.06
C THR A 111 12.17 -4.04 1.69
N GLU A 112 12.46 -3.21 2.70
CA GLU A 112 13.82 -3.06 3.25
C GLU A 112 13.88 -3.30 4.77
N TRP A 113 12.97 -2.70 5.54
CA TRP A 113 13.16 -2.59 6.99
C TRP A 113 12.49 -3.70 7.80
N LEU A 114 11.38 -4.26 7.31
CA LEU A 114 10.65 -5.33 8.00
C LEU A 114 11.54 -6.51 8.40
N PRO A 115 12.43 -7.04 7.54
CA PRO A 115 13.32 -8.14 7.93
C PRO A 115 14.24 -7.78 9.10
N THR A 116 14.73 -6.53 9.12
CA THR A 116 15.61 -6.04 10.20
C THR A 116 14.83 -5.82 11.49
N TRP A 117 13.60 -5.31 11.43
CA TRP A 117 12.77 -5.16 12.62
C TRP A 117 12.41 -6.51 13.22
N MET A 118 12.04 -7.49 12.39
CA MET A 118 11.77 -8.85 12.84
C MET A 118 13.00 -9.48 13.52
N SER A 119 14.19 -9.35 12.93
CA SER A 119 15.43 -9.91 13.52
C SER A 119 15.83 -9.21 14.83
N LYS A 120 15.41 -7.95 15.02
CA LYS A 120 15.64 -7.17 16.24
C LYS A 120 14.47 -7.22 17.24
N ASN A 121 13.52 -8.15 17.07
CA ASN A 121 12.33 -8.26 17.92
C ASN A 121 11.56 -6.93 18.06
N TRP A 122 11.41 -6.21 16.94
CA TRP A 122 10.68 -4.94 16.83
C TRP A 122 11.27 -3.78 17.66
N ARG A 123 12.54 -3.89 18.06
CA ARG A 123 13.23 -2.84 18.81
C ARG A 123 13.87 -1.82 17.88
N LYS A 124 13.75 -0.54 18.24
CA LYS A 124 14.44 0.54 17.52
C LYS A 124 15.95 0.40 17.66
N ALA A 125 16.68 0.89 16.66
CA ALA A 125 18.14 0.84 16.65
C ALA A 125 18.78 1.66 17.78
N ASP A 126 18.06 2.65 18.31
CA ASP A 126 18.48 3.49 19.44
C ASP A 126 18.13 2.89 20.82
N GLY A 127 17.58 1.67 20.86
CA GLY A 127 17.24 0.95 22.09
C GLY A 127 16.03 1.50 22.85
N LYS A 128 15.34 2.52 22.31
CA LYS A 128 14.09 3.02 22.90
C LYS A 128 12.94 2.10 22.50
N GLU A 129 11.96 1.94 23.39
CA GLU A 129 10.63 1.40 23.05
C GLU A 129 9.86 2.42 22.20
#